data_AF-Q21T31-F1
#
_entry.id   AF-Q21T31-F1
#
_cell.length_a   1.000
_cell.length_b   1.000
_cell.length_c   1.000
_cell.angle_alpha   90.00
_cell.angle_beta   90.00
_cell.angle_gamma   90.00
#
_symmetry.space_group_name_H-M   'P 1'
#
loop_
_entity.id
_entity.type
_entity.pdbx_description
1 polymer ?
#
loop_
_entity_poly.entity_id
_entity_poly.type
_entity_poly.pdbx_seq_one_letter_code
_entity_poly.pdbx_strand_id
1 'polypeptide(L)'
;MKQVQRGFTLIELVMVIVILGVLAAVAIPKFVDLKADAQQASMQGVAGAAASASAINYGGCSIATAASAPTKCKAVNTCTSVGTVLSGGSFPTGYTAASTTTELAAAAASNGETRTCKLTLAGYTASPDVTFEVIGAGN
;
A
#
# COMPACT_ATOMS: atom_id res chain seq x y z
N MET A 1 -59.38 -0.62 27.80
CA MET A 1 -59.47 -0.52 26.33
C MET A 1 -58.41 -1.43 25.73
N LYS A 2 -58.80 -2.41 24.91
CA LYS A 2 -57.89 -3.44 24.36
C LYS A 2 -57.21 -2.85 23.12
N GLN A 3 -55.90 -2.61 23.17
CA GLN A 3 -55.14 -2.09 22.04
C GLN A 3 -55.12 -3.14 20.93
N VAL A 4 -55.62 -2.79 19.74
CA VAL A 4 -55.57 -3.66 18.56
C VAL A 4 -54.14 -3.61 18.02
N GLN A 5 -53.41 -4.72 18.06
CA GLN A 5 -52.12 -4.82 17.38
C GLN A 5 -52.36 -4.70 15.87
N ARG A 6 -51.92 -3.59 15.27
CA ARG A 6 -51.83 -3.44 13.82
C ARG A 6 -50.65 -4.29 13.34
N GLY A 7 -50.94 -5.37 12.62
CA GLY A 7 -49.92 -6.16 11.93
C GLY A 7 -49.32 -5.37 10.76
N PHE A 8 -48.09 -5.71 10.39
CA PHE A 8 -47.41 -5.16 9.22
C PHE A 8 -48.07 -5.64 7.94
N THR A 9 -48.30 -4.75 6.97
CA THR A 9 -48.92 -5.12 5.70
C THR A 9 -47.90 -5.71 4.73
N LEU A 10 -48.33 -6.61 3.85
CA LEU A 10 -47.45 -7.15 2.80
C LEU A 10 -46.94 -6.03 1.87
N ILE A 11 -47.75 -5.01 1.61
CA ILE A 11 -47.34 -3.88 0.77
C ILE A 11 -46.27 -3.02 1.44
N GLU A 12 -46.31 -2.85 2.77
CA GLU A 12 -45.23 -2.18 3.50
C GLU A 12 -43.92 -2.95 3.42
N LEU A 13 -43.96 -4.28 3.40
CA LEU A 13 -42.74 -5.08 3.24
C LEU A 13 -42.18 -4.94 1.83
N VAL A 14 -43.04 -4.98 0.81
CA VAL A 14 -42.65 -4.83 -0.59
C VAL A 14 -42.10 -3.43 -0.87
N MET A 15 -42.72 -2.37 -0.35
CA MET A 15 -42.21 -1.01 -0.59
C MET A 15 -40.81 -0.81 0.04
N VAL A 16 -40.55 -1.42 1.21
CA VAL A 16 -39.24 -1.31 1.87
C VAL A 16 -38.14 -1.98 1.06
N ILE A 17 -38.35 -3.20 0.55
CA ILE A 17 -37.35 -3.88 -0.28
C ILE A 17 -37.11 -3.15 -1.60
N VAL A 18 -38.14 -2.50 -2.16
CA VAL A 18 -38.01 -1.69 -3.38
C VAL A 18 -37.15 -0.46 -3.11
N ILE A 19 -37.41 0.27 -2.01
CA ILE A 19 -36.61 1.43 -1.62
C ILE A 19 -35.15 1.02 -1.35
N LEU A 20 -34.92 -0.05 -0.59
CA LEU A 20 -33.58 -0.57 -0.33
C LEU A 20 -32.88 -1.03 -1.62
N GLY A 21 -33.61 -1.61 -2.57
CA GLY A 21 -33.08 -2.01 -3.88
C GLY A 21 -32.57 -0.82 -4.70
N VAL A 22 -33.33 0.28 -4.74
CA VAL A 22 -32.91 1.51 -5.45
C VAL A 22 -31.71 2.15 -4.78
N LEU A 23 -31.70 2.24 -3.44
CA LEU A 23 -30.57 2.78 -2.69
C LEU A 23 -29.30 1.95 -2.90
N ALA A 24 -29.42 0.62 -2.88
CA ALA A 24 -28.29 -0.28 -3.11
C ALA A 24 -27.72 -0.13 -4.53
N ALA A 25 -28.57 -0.01 -5.55
CA ALA A 25 -28.15 0.14 -6.94
C ALA A 25 -27.28 1.39 -7.16
N VAL A 26 -27.54 2.48 -6.44
CA VAL A 26 -26.74 3.73 -6.53
C VAL A 26 -25.53 3.72 -5.59
N ALA A 27 -25.67 3.16 -4.38
CA ALA A 27 -24.63 3.19 -3.36
C ALA A 27 -23.49 2.19 -3.60
N ILE A 28 -23.78 0.99 -4.13
CA ILE A 28 -22.78 -0.07 -4.32
C ILE A 28 -21.65 0.37 -5.27
N PRO A 29 -21.92 0.91 -6.48
CA PRO A 29 -20.85 1.35 -7.37
C PRO A 29 -19.94 2.38 -6.71
N LYS A 30 -20.53 3.36 -6.02
CA LYS A 30 -19.78 4.42 -5.30
C LYS A 30 -18.92 3.86 -4.18
N PHE A 31 -19.42 2.88 -3.43
CA PHE A 31 -18.65 2.26 -2.36
C PHE A 31 -17.44 1.48 -2.90
N VAL A 32 -17.58 0.81 -4.05
CA VAL A 32 -16.47 0.09 -4.71
C VAL A 32 -15.39 1.06 -5.17
N ASP A 33 -15.77 2.17 -5.81
CA ASP A 33 -14.84 3.21 -6.26
C ASP A 33 -14.06 3.80 -5.08
N LEU A 34 -14.75 4.21 -4.01
CA LEU A 34 -14.13 4.76 -2.81
C LEU A 34 -13.16 3.80 -2.14
N LYS A 35 -13.47 2.50 -2.14
CA LYS A 35 -12.57 1.47 -1.61
C LYS A 35 -11.30 1.39 -2.45
N ALA A 36 -11.43 1.38 -3.78
CA ALA A 36 -10.28 1.36 -4.68
C ALA A 36 -9.40 2.61 -4.49
N ASP A 37 -9.99 3.80 -4.42
CA ASP A 37 -9.28 5.06 -4.18
C ASP A 37 -8.55 5.07 -2.83
N ALA A 38 -9.20 4.55 -1.78
CA ALA A 38 -8.59 4.45 -0.45
C ALA A 38 -7.38 3.49 -0.45
N GLN A 39 -7.48 2.35 -1.15
CA GLN A 39 -6.37 1.40 -1.30
C GLN A 39 -5.23 2.02 -2.11
N GLN A 40 -5.53 2.73 -3.20
CA GLN A 40 -4.56 3.44 -4.02
C GLN A 40 -3.82 4.52 -3.20
N ALA A 41 -4.54 5.36 -2.47
CA ALA A 41 -3.96 6.41 -1.63
C ALA A 41 -3.09 5.82 -0.51
N SER A 42 -3.52 4.71 0.10
CA SER A 42 -2.73 4.02 1.12
C SER A 42 -1.41 3.46 0.56
N MET A 43 -1.44 2.84 -0.62
CA MET A 43 -0.22 2.40 -1.30
C MET A 43 0.72 3.55 -1.63
N GLN A 44 0.21 4.70 -2.10
CA GLN A 44 1.03 5.89 -2.34
C GLN A 44 1.69 6.39 -1.04
N GLY A 45 0.97 6.36 0.08
CA GLY A 45 1.53 6.70 1.39
C GLY A 45 2.70 5.79 1.80
N VAL A 46 2.54 4.46 1.63
CA VAL A 46 3.60 3.49 1.93
C VAL A 46 4.78 3.64 0.96
N ALA A 47 4.52 3.86 -0.33
CA ALA A 47 5.54 4.09 -1.35
C ALA A 47 6.36 5.35 -1.05
N GLY A 48 5.70 6.46 -0.67
CA GLY A 48 6.38 7.70 -0.28
C GLY A 48 7.22 7.54 1.00
N ALA A 49 6.73 6.78 1.98
CA ALA A 49 7.48 6.45 3.19
C ALA A 49 8.73 5.61 2.86
N ALA A 50 8.60 4.62 1.96
CA ALA A 50 9.70 3.77 1.53
C ALA A 50 10.78 4.56 0.76
N ALA A 51 10.37 5.44 -0.17
CA ALA A 51 11.29 6.33 -0.87
C ALA A 51 12.07 7.22 0.11
N SER A 52 11.36 7.86 1.05
CA SER A 52 11.94 8.75 2.05
C SER A 52 12.91 8.01 2.98
N ALA A 53 12.52 6.82 3.45
CA ALA A 53 13.37 5.98 4.28
C ALA A 53 14.65 5.55 3.54
N SER A 54 14.55 5.22 2.24
CA SER A 54 15.71 4.87 1.42
C SER A 54 16.68 6.05 1.25
N ALA A 55 16.18 7.27 1.05
CA ALA A 55 17.02 8.46 0.92
C ALA A 55 17.74 8.81 2.23
N ILE A 56 17.04 8.73 3.37
CA ILE A 56 17.63 8.95 4.69
C ILE A 56 18.69 7.88 4.99
N ASN A 57 18.38 6.61 4.70
CA ASN A 57 19.32 5.50 4.87
C ASN A 57 20.59 5.68 4.04
N TYR A 58 20.46 6.05 2.77
CA TYR A 58 21.60 6.33 1.90
C TYR A 58 22.47 7.47 2.44
N GLY A 59 21.87 8.56 2.94
CA GLY A 59 22.61 9.63 3.62
C GLY A 59 23.39 9.13 4.83
N GLY A 60 22.77 8.27 5.65
CA GLY A 60 23.42 7.63 6.80
C GLY A 60 24.60 6.74 6.40
N CYS A 61 24.44 5.93 5.35
CA CYS A 61 25.52 5.07 4.84
C CYS A 61 26.63 5.87 4.18
N SER A 62 26.33 6.95 3.47
CA SER A 62 27.32 7.82 2.83
C SER A 62 28.30 8.42 3.86
N ILE A 63 27.81 8.74 5.06
CA ILE A 63 28.65 9.20 6.18
C ILE A 63 29.46 8.04 6.80
N ALA A 64 28.90 6.82 6.77
CA ALA A 64 29.55 5.60 7.27
C ALA A 64 30.43 4.93 6.21
N THR A 65 31.18 5.71 5.42
CA THR A 65 32.08 5.21 4.36
C THR A 65 31.39 4.28 3.36
N ALA A 66 30.12 4.55 3.06
CA ALA A 66 29.24 3.77 2.18
C ALA A 66 28.97 2.33 2.64
N ALA A 67 29.34 1.95 3.87
CA ALA A 67 29.12 0.62 4.43
C ALA A 67 27.92 0.58 5.38
N SER A 68 27.29 -0.59 5.53
CA SER A 68 26.23 -0.79 6.52
C SER A 68 26.78 -0.60 7.94
N ALA A 69 26.03 0.13 8.77
CA ALA A 69 26.44 0.50 10.12
C ALA A 69 25.22 0.42 11.04
N PRO A 70 25.10 -0.58 11.95
CA PRO A 70 23.85 -0.95 12.62
C PRO A 70 23.05 0.20 13.27
N THR A 71 23.72 1.28 13.68
CA THR A 71 23.12 2.46 14.34
C THR A 71 22.92 3.66 13.39
N LYS A 72 23.53 3.65 12.20
CA LYS A 72 23.51 4.78 11.25
C LYS A 72 22.75 4.46 9.96
N CYS A 73 22.86 3.23 9.45
CA CYS A 73 22.15 2.77 8.27
C CYS A 73 22.16 1.24 8.15
N LYS A 74 21.31 0.72 7.28
CA LYS A 74 21.23 -0.71 6.89
C LYS A 74 21.58 -0.86 5.43
N ALA A 75 22.09 -2.03 5.05
CA ALA A 75 22.29 -2.37 3.65
C ALA A 75 20.93 -2.44 2.91
N VAL A 76 20.82 -1.69 1.83
CA VAL A 76 19.69 -1.69 0.90
C VAL A 76 20.24 -1.95 -0.49
N ASN A 77 19.87 -3.08 -1.07
CA ASN A 77 20.38 -3.53 -2.37
C ASN A 77 19.27 -4.02 -3.31
N THR A 78 18.04 -4.15 -2.79
CA THR A 78 16.84 -4.63 -3.49
C THR A 78 15.60 -3.87 -3.02
N CYS A 79 14.54 -3.88 -3.85
CA CYS A 79 13.25 -3.30 -3.48
C CYS A 79 12.68 -3.86 -2.17
N THR A 80 12.92 -5.14 -1.89
CA THR A 80 12.44 -5.79 -0.67
C THR A 80 13.27 -5.38 0.55
N SER A 81 14.59 -5.19 0.40
CA SER A 81 15.48 -4.77 1.51
C SER A 81 15.16 -3.38 2.07
N VAL A 82 14.46 -2.52 1.32
CA VAL A 82 13.94 -1.23 1.83
C VAL A 82 12.99 -1.41 3.00
N GLY A 83 12.29 -2.55 3.08
CA GLY A 83 11.45 -2.85 4.24
C GLY A 83 12.24 -2.76 5.56
N THR A 84 13.52 -3.10 5.56
CA THR A 84 14.38 -3.08 6.76
C THR A 84 14.70 -1.69 7.28
N VAL A 85 14.49 -0.65 6.45
CA VAL A 85 14.75 0.75 6.83
C VAL A 85 13.46 1.49 7.23
N LEU A 86 12.31 0.83 7.11
CA LEU A 86 11.04 1.35 7.62
C LEU A 86 10.93 1.12 9.13
N SER A 87 10.12 1.95 9.79
CA SER A 87 9.73 1.78 11.19
C SER A 87 9.03 0.42 11.36
N GLY A 88 9.70 -0.53 12.00
CA GLY A 88 9.22 -1.91 12.17
C GLY A 88 10.06 -2.97 11.43
N GLY A 89 11.00 -2.55 10.58
CA GLY A 89 11.95 -3.46 9.91
C GLY A 89 11.35 -4.29 8.77
N SER A 90 10.11 -4.01 8.37
CA SER A 90 9.47 -4.61 7.20
C SER A 90 8.42 -3.67 6.60
N PHE A 91 7.94 -4.01 5.41
CA PHE A 91 6.70 -3.44 4.90
C PHE A 91 5.52 -3.83 5.80
N PRO A 92 4.45 -3.01 5.86
CA PRO A 92 3.21 -3.37 6.54
C PRO A 92 2.61 -4.66 5.97
N THR A 93 1.84 -5.38 6.78
CA THR A 93 1.22 -6.65 6.38
C THR A 93 0.41 -6.51 5.07
N GLY A 94 0.66 -7.43 4.14
CA GLY A 94 -0.02 -7.45 2.83
C GLY A 94 0.67 -6.58 1.76
N TYR A 95 1.64 -5.74 2.11
CA TYR A 95 2.42 -4.97 1.15
C TYR A 95 3.71 -5.71 0.79
N THR A 96 4.03 -5.79 -0.49
CA THR A 96 5.34 -6.28 -0.95
C THR A 96 5.90 -5.38 -2.03
N ALA A 97 7.22 -5.22 -2.05
CA ALA A 97 7.92 -4.41 -3.05
C ALA A 97 8.80 -5.30 -3.94
N ALA A 98 8.69 -5.12 -5.25
CA ALA A 98 9.43 -5.84 -6.27
C ALA A 98 9.93 -4.88 -7.36
N SER A 99 10.98 -5.26 -8.09
CA SER A 99 11.46 -4.48 -9.24
C SER A 99 10.41 -4.46 -10.36
N THR A 100 10.16 -3.32 -10.99
CA THR A 100 9.26 -3.22 -12.17
C THR A 100 9.84 -3.90 -13.42
N THR A 101 11.16 -4.07 -13.45
CA THR A 101 11.86 -4.85 -14.48
C THR A 101 12.11 -6.26 -13.94
N THR A 102 11.68 -7.26 -14.71
CA THR A 102 11.98 -8.71 -14.52
C THR A 102 13.48 -9.04 -14.49
N GLU A 103 14.33 -8.04 -14.70
CA GLU A 103 15.80 -7.97 -14.63
C GLU A 103 16.50 -8.15 -13.28
N LEU A 104 16.04 -7.40 -12.29
CA LEU A 104 16.87 -7.13 -11.11
C LEU A 104 16.26 -7.77 -9.86
N ALA A 105 16.16 -9.10 -9.90
CA ALA A 105 16.08 -9.93 -8.71
C ALA A 105 17.46 -10.29 -8.14
N ALA A 106 18.59 -9.93 -8.78
CA ALA A 106 19.90 -10.43 -8.37
C ALA A 106 21.11 -9.47 -8.39
N ALA A 107 21.04 -8.30 -9.03
CA ALA A 107 22.13 -7.32 -8.89
C ALA A 107 21.89 -6.51 -7.60
N ALA A 108 22.75 -6.72 -6.59
CA ALA A 108 22.81 -5.84 -5.45
C ALA A 108 23.11 -4.41 -5.97
N ALA A 109 22.20 -3.46 -5.75
CA ALA A 109 22.40 -2.08 -6.17
C ALA A 109 23.72 -1.55 -5.61
N SER A 110 24.55 -0.93 -6.44
CA SER A 110 25.75 -0.25 -5.94
C SER A 110 25.34 0.93 -5.05
N ASN A 111 26.24 1.37 -4.17
CA ASN A 111 25.98 2.55 -3.34
C ASN A 111 25.70 3.78 -4.23
N GLY A 112 24.53 4.39 -4.05
CA GLY A 112 24.06 5.55 -4.83
C GLY A 112 23.30 5.21 -6.10
N GLU A 113 23.15 3.93 -6.45
CA GLU A 113 22.36 3.51 -7.62
C GLU A 113 20.86 3.57 -7.32
N THR A 114 20.11 4.32 -8.14
CA THR A 114 18.65 4.44 -8.00
C THR A 114 17.92 3.36 -8.79
N ARG A 115 16.90 2.76 -8.18
CA ARG A 115 16.03 1.75 -8.78
C ARG A 115 14.56 2.06 -8.56
N THR A 116 13.74 1.81 -9.58
CA THR A 116 12.29 1.90 -9.47
C THR A 116 11.69 0.58 -8.98
N CYS A 117 10.96 0.65 -7.88
CA CYS A 117 10.29 -0.46 -7.25
C CYS A 117 8.78 -0.31 -7.37
N LYS A 118 8.09 -1.40 -7.72
CA LYS A 118 6.64 -1.52 -7.69
C LYS A 118 6.20 -1.98 -6.31
N LEU A 119 5.24 -1.27 -5.74
CA LEU A 119 4.55 -1.71 -4.52
C LEU A 119 3.30 -2.49 -4.93
N THR A 120 3.04 -3.60 -4.24
CA THR A 120 1.87 -4.44 -4.43
C THR A 120 1.16 -4.65 -3.10
N LEU A 121 -0.17 -4.71 -3.14
CA LEU A 121 -1.02 -4.99 -1.98
C LEU A 121 -1.81 -6.28 -2.23
N ALA A 122 -1.78 -7.22 -1.28
CA ALA A 122 -2.50 -8.47 -1.39
C ALA A 122 -4.02 -8.23 -1.62
N GLY A 123 -4.56 -8.79 -2.70
CA GLY A 123 -5.97 -8.66 -3.04
C GLY A 123 -6.39 -7.33 -3.68
N TYR A 124 -5.44 -6.46 -4.06
CA TYR A 124 -5.71 -5.23 -4.80
C TYR A 124 -4.69 -5.03 -5.94
N THR A 125 -5.18 -4.75 -7.14
CA THR A 125 -4.34 -4.38 -8.28
C THR A 125 -4.44 -2.88 -8.49
N ALA A 126 -3.33 -2.19 -8.25
CA ALA A 126 -3.20 -0.75 -8.46
C ALA A 126 -3.49 -0.39 -9.92
N SER A 127 -4.20 0.71 -10.14
CA SER A 127 -4.37 1.31 -11.47
C SER A 127 -4.42 2.84 -11.34
N PRO A 128 -3.36 3.57 -11.74
CA PRO A 128 -2.08 3.08 -12.26
C PRO A 128 -1.23 2.38 -11.19
N ASP A 129 -0.23 1.63 -11.63
CA ASP A 129 0.78 1.01 -10.76
C ASP A 129 1.41 2.03 -9.80
N VAL A 130 1.55 1.65 -8.53
CA VAL A 130 2.24 2.49 -7.53
C VAL A 130 3.71 2.09 -7.50
N THR A 131 4.57 3.05 -7.85
CA THR A 131 6.03 2.87 -7.87
C THR A 131 6.73 3.88 -6.97
N PHE A 132 7.91 3.52 -6.46
CA PHE A 132 8.79 4.40 -5.71
C PHE A 132 10.25 4.17 -6.10
N GLU A 133 11.09 5.17 -5.89
CA GLU A 133 12.53 5.07 -6.10
C GLU A 133 13.24 4.64 -4.82
N VAL A 134 14.28 3.84 -5.01
CA VAL A 134 15.13 3.29 -3.96
C VAL A 134 16.57 3.55 -4.32
N ILE A 135 17.36 4.01 -3.36
CA ILE A 135 18.79 4.23 -3.53
C ILE A 135 19.55 3.09 -2.86
N GLY A 136 20.44 2.43 -3.61
CA GLY A 136 21.35 1.42 -3.09
C GLY A 136 22.29 2.01 -2.04
N ALA A 137 22.51 1.31 -0.93
CA ALA A 137 23.28 1.81 0.19
C ALA A 137 23.85 0.68 1.05
N GLY A 138 25.02 0.91 1.66
CA GLY A 138 25.58 0.04 2.69
C GLY A 138 26.17 -1.28 2.18
N ASN A 139 26.46 -1.37 0.88
CA ASN A 139 27.10 -2.53 0.23
C ASN A 139 28.61 -2.39 0.15
#